data_AF-A0A059NZH6-F1
#
_entry.id   AF-A0A059NZH6-F1
#
_cell.length_a   1.000
_cell.length_b   1.000
_cell.length_c   1.000
_cell.angle_alpha   90.00
_cell.angle_beta   90.00
_cell.angle_gamma   90.00
#
_symmetry.space_group_name_H-M   'P 1'
#
loop_
_entity.id
_entity.type
_entity.pdbx_description
1 polymer ?
#
loop_
_entity_poly.entity_id
_entity_poly.type
_entity_poly.pdbx_seq_one_letter_code
_entity_poly.pdbx_strand_id
1 'polypeptide(L)'
;MERYFNEDGLAGDTRILCAQILIAMQAIQNVKTHADTFFLEKYYESIFNKLSTDSEQLKKSAEKFINEFPTKDEFVSWIIKSSPTFIFAFRPNNHDIYEPKTISSTPAKIAMLNMVREAKLYDIDLKIVAIENS
;
A
#
# COMPACT_ATOMS: atom_id res chain seq x y z
N MET A 1 7.94 -7.99 27.48
CA MET A 1 7.64 -7.32 26.20
C MET A 1 6.13 -7.14 26.16
N GLU A 2 5.64 -6.03 26.71
CA GLU A 2 4.20 -5.77 26.86
C GLU A 2 3.59 -5.40 25.51
N ARG A 3 2.63 -6.21 25.04
CA ARG A 3 1.78 -5.87 23.92
C ARG A 3 0.67 -4.95 24.42
N TYR A 4 0.87 -3.64 24.27
CA TYR A 4 -0.21 -2.67 24.36
C TYR A 4 -1.10 -2.83 23.12
N PHE A 5 -2.11 -3.68 23.21
CA PHE A 5 -3.26 -3.59 22.32
C PHE A 5 -4.04 -2.35 22.74
N ASN A 6 -3.74 -1.21 22.12
CA ASN A 6 -4.58 -0.02 22.25
C ASN A 6 -5.92 -0.33 21.59
N GLU A 7 -7.00 -0.11 22.33
CA GLU A 7 -8.37 -0.56 22.08
C GLU A 7 -8.98 -0.10 20.73
N ASP A 8 -8.30 0.75 19.97
CA ASP A 8 -8.80 1.27 18.69
C ASP A 8 -8.37 0.48 17.44
N GLY A 9 -7.37 -0.42 17.51
CA GLY A 9 -6.86 -1.19 16.36
C GLY A 9 -6.14 -0.36 15.26
N LEU A 10 -6.57 0.89 15.06
CA LEU A 10 -6.11 1.88 14.10
C LEU A 10 -4.61 2.15 14.17
N ALA A 11 -4.01 2.13 15.36
CA ALA A 11 -2.57 2.40 15.51
C ALA A 11 -1.70 1.29 14.91
N GLY A 12 -2.13 0.03 15.03
CA GLY A 12 -1.45 -1.11 14.43
C GLY A 12 -1.64 -1.12 12.91
N ASP A 13 -2.89 -1.02 12.48
CA ASP A 13 -3.26 -1.14 11.07
C ASP A 13 -2.73 0.03 10.24
N THR A 14 -2.81 1.27 10.73
CA THR A 14 -2.26 2.45 10.03
C THR A 14 -0.77 2.32 9.80
N ARG A 15 -0.01 1.84 10.81
CA ARG A 15 1.44 1.63 10.67
C ARG A 15 1.76 0.56 9.64
N ILE A 16 1.05 -0.57 9.68
CA ILE A 16 1.26 -1.68 8.75
C ILE A 16 0.93 -1.23 7.32
N LEU A 17 -0.21 -0.57 7.13
CA LEU A 17 -0.63 -0.06 5.83
C LEU A 17 0.35 0.99 5.28
N CYS A 18 0.79 1.95 6.12
CA CYS A 18 1.82 2.92 5.71
C CYS A 18 3.12 2.22 5.32
N ALA A 19 3.55 1.20 6.07
CA ALA A 19 4.75 0.44 5.75
C ALA A 19 4.62 -0.33 4.42
N GLN A 20 3.45 -0.92 4.16
CA GLN A 20 3.19 -1.61 2.88
C GLN A 20 3.22 -0.66 1.69
N ILE A 21 2.60 0.52 1.80
CA ILE A 21 2.65 1.54 0.75
C ILE A 21 4.08 2.05 0.56
N LEU A 22 4.82 2.30 1.65
CA LEU A 22 6.23 2.70 1.61
C LEU A 22 7.10 1.67 0.86
N ILE A 23 6.98 0.38 1.16
CA ILE A 23 7.72 -0.69 0.48
C ILE A 23 7.39 -0.69 -1.02
N ALA A 24 6.12 -0.53 -1.38
CA ALA A 24 5.71 -0.49 -2.78
C ALA A 24 6.25 0.76 -3.52
N MET A 25 6.23 1.93 -2.88
CA MET A 25 6.82 3.15 -3.42
C MET A 25 8.33 3.01 -3.62
N GLN A 26 9.04 2.42 -2.66
CA GLN A 26 10.48 2.13 -2.78
C GLN A 26 10.78 1.14 -3.90
N ALA A 27 9.96 0.11 -4.08
CA ALA A 27 10.11 -0.83 -5.18
C ALA A 27 9.96 -0.12 -6.53
N ILE A 28 8.96 0.75 -6.69
CA ILE A 28 8.80 1.55 -7.92
C ILE A 28 9.99 2.47 -8.14
N GLN A 29 10.47 3.14 -7.08
CA GLN A 29 11.64 3.99 -7.17
C GLN A 29 12.87 3.21 -7.62
N ASN A 30 13.12 2.03 -7.04
CA ASN A 30 14.25 1.17 -7.41
C ASN A 30 14.18 0.71 -8.87
N VAL A 31 12.99 0.43 -9.38
CA VAL A 31 12.80 0.12 -10.80
C VAL A 31 13.15 1.35 -11.65
N LYS A 32 12.68 2.54 -11.28
CA LYS A 32 12.93 3.79 -12.02
C LYS A 32 14.41 4.19 -12.03
N THR A 33 15.12 4.02 -10.90
CA THR A 33 16.51 4.49 -10.76
C THR A 33 17.56 3.44 -11.08
N HIS A 34 17.26 2.16 -10.81
CA HIS A 34 18.24 1.08 -10.87
C HIS A 34 17.84 -0.06 -11.81
N ALA A 35 16.66 0.03 -12.47
CA ALA A 35 16.07 -1.06 -13.23
C ALA A 35 15.92 -2.38 -12.43
N ASP A 36 15.82 -2.28 -11.11
CA ASP A 36 15.65 -3.44 -10.22
C ASP A 36 14.17 -3.82 -10.14
N THR A 37 13.78 -4.85 -10.88
CA THR A 37 12.40 -5.36 -10.97
C THR A 37 12.10 -6.46 -9.96
N PHE A 38 13.08 -6.93 -9.18
CA PHE A 38 12.97 -8.15 -8.39
C PHE A 38 11.76 -8.15 -7.45
N PHE A 39 11.52 -7.04 -6.75
CA PHE A 39 10.38 -6.94 -5.83
C PHE A 39 9.04 -7.05 -6.55
N LEU A 40 8.86 -6.36 -7.68
CA LEU A 40 7.62 -6.38 -8.46
C LEU A 40 7.35 -7.77 -9.02
N GLU A 41 8.41 -8.45 -9.46
CA GLU A 41 8.33 -9.83 -9.94
C GLU A 41 7.88 -10.80 -8.84
N LYS A 42 8.45 -10.68 -7.62
CA LYS A 42 8.02 -11.48 -6.47
C LYS A 42 6.61 -11.14 -6.02
N TYR A 43 6.20 -9.89 -6.13
CA TYR A 43 4.82 -9.50 -5.85
C TYR A 43 3.84 -10.14 -6.85
N TYR A 44 4.16 -10.12 -8.14
CA TYR A 44 3.37 -10.81 -9.17
C TYR A 44 3.26 -12.31 -8.89
N GLU A 45 4.38 -13.00 -8.63
CA GLU A 45 4.39 -14.42 -8.28
C GLU A 45 3.53 -14.70 -7.04
N SER A 46 3.58 -13.83 -6.02
CA SER A 46 2.74 -13.94 -4.83
C SER A 46 1.25 -13.85 -5.15
N ILE A 47 0.84 -13.03 -6.12
CA ILE A 47 -0.56 -12.98 -6.57
C ILE A 47 -0.91 -14.21 -7.40
N PHE A 48 -0.06 -14.61 -8.33
CA PHE A 48 -0.28 -15.79 -9.17
C PHE A 48 -0.49 -17.05 -8.31
N ASN A 49 0.30 -17.22 -7.25
CA ASN A 49 0.17 -18.35 -6.32
C ASN A 49 -1.18 -18.38 -5.58
N LYS A 50 -1.89 -17.24 -5.46
CA LYS A 50 -3.23 -17.19 -4.86
C LYS A 50 -4.30 -17.77 -5.78
N LEU A 51 -4.01 -18.12 -7.03
CA LEU A 51 -4.94 -18.87 -7.89
C LEU A 51 -5.19 -20.29 -7.37
N SER A 52 -4.23 -20.84 -6.63
CA SER A 52 -4.26 -22.19 -6.07
C SER A 52 -4.65 -22.22 -4.58
N THR A 53 -5.19 -21.12 -4.05
CA THR A 53 -5.63 -21.06 -2.65
C THR A 53 -7.05 -21.62 -2.48
N ASP A 54 -7.36 -22.14 -1.29
CA ASP A 54 -8.70 -22.61 -0.93
C ASP A 54 -9.69 -21.45 -0.68
N SER A 55 -9.19 -20.21 -0.57
CA SER A 55 -10.03 -19.02 -0.41
C SER A 55 -10.59 -18.52 -1.76
N GLU A 56 -11.87 -18.79 -2.00
CA GLU A 56 -12.60 -18.34 -3.19
C GLU A 56 -12.50 -16.82 -3.43
N GLN A 57 -12.51 -16.02 -2.36
CA GLN A 57 -12.39 -14.56 -2.46
C GLN A 57 -10.99 -14.13 -2.94
N LEU A 58 -9.93 -14.72 -2.38
CA LEU A 58 -8.56 -14.43 -2.79
C LEU A 58 -8.30 -14.91 -4.21
N LYS A 59 -8.84 -16.07 -4.58
CA LYS A 59 -8.76 -16.62 -5.93
C LYS A 59 -9.40 -15.69 -6.95
N LYS A 60 -10.65 -15.24 -6.75
CA LYS A 60 -11.32 -14.26 -7.63
C LYS A 60 -10.53 -12.96 -7.78
N SER A 61 -9.95 -12.48 -6.68
CA SER A 61 -9.14 -11.26 -6.70
C SER A 61 -7.84 -11.45 -7.51
N ALA A 62 -7.20 -12.61 -7.36
CA ALA A 62 -6.02 -12.98 -8.14
C ALA A 62 -6.36 -13.18 -9.62
N GLU A 63 -7.46 -13.86 -9.95
CA GLU A 63 -7.93 -14.05 -11.33
C GLU A 63 -8.16 -12.71 -12.03
N LYS A 64 -8.80 -11.74 -11.35
CA LYS A 64 -8.99 -10.40 -11.90
C LYS A 64 -7.65 -9.72 -12.21
N PHE A 65 -6.69 -9.81 -11.29
CA PHE A 65 -5.36 -9.24 -11.49
C PHE A 65 -4.61 -9.89 -12.65
N ILE A 66 -4.63 -11.23 -12.74
CA ILE A 66 -3.95 -11.98 -13.80
C ILE A 66 -4.62 -11.79 -15.16
N ASN A 67 -5.94 -11.58 -15.21
CA ASN A 67 -6.61 -11.23 -16.46
C ASN A 67 -6.24 -9.82 -16.97
N GLU A 68 -5.96 -8.89 -16.05
CA GLU A 68 -5.48 -7.54 -16.40
C GLU A 68 -3.99 -7.53 -16.77
N PHE A 69 -3.19 -8.36 -16.09
CA PHE A 69 -1.78 -8.56 -16.36
C PHE A 69 -1.45 -10.05 -16.57
N PRO A 70 -1.70 -10.59 -17.78
CA PRO A 70 -1.43 -11.99 -18.12
C PRO A 70 0.01 -12.45 -17.87
N THR A 71 0.98 -11.54 -17.97
CA THR A 71 2.38 -11.85 -17.75
C THR A 71 3.03 -10.91 -16.74
N LYS A 72 4.08 -11.43 -16.10
CA LYS A 72 4.94 -10.67 -15.19
C LYS A 72 5.55 -9.44 -15.87
N ASP A 73 5.99 -9.59 -17.12
CA ASP A 73 6.63 -8.51 -17.88
C ASP A 73 5.64 -7.41 -18.25
N GLU A 74 4.38 -7.75 -18.53
CA GLU A 74 3.30 -6.79 -18.75
C GLU A 74 2.99 -5.99 -17.48
N PHE A 75 2.90 -6.65 -16.32
CA PHE A 75 2.72 -5.98 -15.03
C PHE A 75 3.86 -4.99 -14.74
N VAL A 76 5.11 -5.44 -14.85
CA VAL A 76 6.29 -4.59 -14.59
C VAL A 76 6.34 -3.43 -15.59
N SER A 77 6.10 -3.70 -16.87
CA SER A 77 6.06 -2.66 -17.91
C SER A 77 4.97 -1.63 -17.66
N TRP A 78 3.80 -2.07 -17.18
CA TRP A 78 2.70 -1.18 -16.83
C TRP A 78 3.07 -0.25 -15.67
N ILE A 79 3.67 -0.78 -14.60
CA ILE A 79 4.12 0.02 -13.45
C ILE A 79 5.11 1.12 -13.89
N ILE A 80 6.07 0.75 -14.73
CA ILE A 80 7.10 1.68 -15.23
C ILE A 80 6.49 2.80 -16.06
N LYS A 81 5.55 2.46 -16.97
CA LYS A 81 4.94 3.42 -17.90
C LYS A 81 3.91 4.32 -17.24
N SER A 82 3.13 3.79 -16.31
CA SER A 82 1.88 4.43 -15.87
C SER A 82 2.07 5.36 -14.66
N SER A 83 3.18 5.26 -13.93
CA SER A 83 3.41 5.98 -12.66
C SER A 83 2.18 5.93 -11.74
N PRO A 84 1.90 4.77 -11.13
CA PRO A 84 0.64 4.53 -10.44
C PRO A 84 0.42 5.49 -9.26
N THR A 85 -0.83 5.94 -9.11
CA THR A 85 -1.28 6.66 -7.91
C THR A 85 -1.46 5.67 -6.76
N PHE A 86 -0.81 5.93 -5.64
CA PHE A 86 -1.06 5.21 -4.40
C PHE A 86 -2.25 5.81 -3.66
N ILE A 87 -3.10 4.96 -3.10
CA ILE A 87 -4.26 5.39 -2.33
C ILE A 87 -4.13 4.82 -0.92
N PHE A 88 -4.01 5.70 0.07
CA PHE A 88 -4.20 5.35 1.47
C PHE A 88 -5.65 5.70 1.85
N ALA A 89 -6.50 4.69 1.95
CA ALA A 89 -7.89 4.86 2.35
C ALA A 89 -8.08 4.49 3.82
N PHE A 90 -8.78 5.32 4.58
CA PHE A 90 -9.03 5.10 6.01
C PHE A 90 -10.47 5.50 6.37
N ARG A 91 -11.05 4.88 7.39
CA ARG A 91 -12.33 5.33 7.96
C ARG A 91 -12.05 6.34 9.07
N PRO A 92 -12.51 7.60 8.97
CA PRO A 92 -12.34 8.57 10.03
C PRO A 92 -13.28 8.22 11.19
N ASN A 93 -12.79 7.54 12.22
CA ASN A 93 -13.43 7.58 13.54
C ASN A 93 -12.98 8.87 14.22
N ASN A 94 -13.67 10.00 13.97
CA ASN A 94 -13.35 11.34 14.50
C ASN A 94 -11.91 11.85 14.27
N HIS A 95 -11.15 11.20 13.38
CA HIS A 95 -9.78 11.56 13.05
C HIS A 95 -9.73 12.09 11.62
N ASP A 96 -9.43 13.38 11.47
CA ASP A 96 -9.09 14.00 10.19
C ASP A 96 -7.58 13.91 9.94
N ILE A 97 -7.20 13.21 8.88
CA ILE A 97 -5.81 13.01 8.46
C ILE A 97 -5.13 14.27 7.92
N TYR A 98 -5.90 15.25 7.44
CA TYR A 98 -5.41 16.56 7.01
C TYR A 98 -5.25 17.48 8.22
N GLU A 99 -5.79 17.08 9.37
CA GLU A 99 -5.55 17.68 10.67
C GLU A 99 -4.84 16.68 11.60
N PRO A 100 -3.50 16.50 11.50
CA PRO A 100 -2.71 15.57 12.32
C PRO A 100 -2.88 15.68 13.84
N LYS A 101 -3.51 16.76 14.30
CA LYS A 101 -3.93 17.03 15.69
C LYS A 101 -4.98 16.02 16.17
N THR A 102 -5.84 15.56 15.27
CA THR A 102 -6.97 14.69 15.58
C THR A 102 -6.52 13.24 15.78
N ILE A 103 -5.46 12.77 15.13
CA ILE A 103 -4.88 11.43 15.34
C ILE A 103 -4.29 11.40 16.76
N SER A 104 -4.66 10.44 17.62
CA SER A 104 -4.13 10.38 18.99
C SER A 104 -2.77 9.66 19.08
N SER A 105 -2.51 8.73 18.15
CA SER A 105 -1.33 7.86 18.17
C SER A 105 -0.09 8.48 17.53
N THR A 106 0.94 8.77 18.33
CA THR A 106 2.25 9.28 17.85
C THR A 106 2.91 8.36 16.82
N PRO A 107 2.99 7.03 17.01
CA PRO A 107 3.56 6.13 15.99
C PRO A 107 2.81 6.14 14.66
N ALA A 108 1.47 6.25 14.68
CA ALA A 108 0.67 6.33 13.46
C ALA A 108 0.93 7.64 12.70
N LYS A 109 1.01 8.78 13.41
CA LYS A 109 1.39 10.07 12.82
C LYS A 109 2.74 10.00 12.11
N ILE A 110 3.76 9.45 12.79
CA ILE A 110 5.10 9.34 12.23
C ILE A 110 5.09 8.48 10.96
N ALA A 111 4.40 7.35 10.97
CA ALA A 111 4.29 6.46 9.81
C ALA A 111 3.66 7.18 8.61
N MET A 112 2.57 7.93 8.83
CA MET A 112 1.90 8.69 7.79
C MET A 112 2.76 9.85 7.26
N LEU A 113 3.43 10.60 8.15
CA LEU A 113 4.34 11.68 7.74
C LEU A 113 5.50 11.15 6.90
N ASN A 114 6.06 10.00 7.27
CA ASN A 114 7.11 9.35 6.49
C ASN A 114 6.58 8.90 5.12
N MET A 115 5.41 8.30 5.06
CA MET A 115 4.77 7.91 3.78
C MET A 115 4.59 9.11 2.85
N VAL A 116 4.03 10.22 3.36
CA VAL A 116 3.84 11.45 2.57
C VAL A 116 5.17 12.06 2.15
N ARG A 117 6.19 12.02 3.02
CA ARG A 117 7.53 12.52 2.70
C ARG A 117 8.20 11.72 1.59
N GLU A 118 8.17 10.39 1.67
CA GLU A 118 8.79 9.52 0.65
C GLU A 118 8.06 9.63 -0.70
N ALA A 119 6.72 9.74 -0.70
CA ALA A 119 5.96 9.98 -1.92
C ALA A 119 6.42 11.25 -2.65
N LYS A 120 6.65 12.34 -1.89
CA LYS A 120 7.22 13.59 -2.44
C LYS A 120 8.66 13.43 -2.92
N LEU A 121 9.48 12.68 -2.19
CA LEU A 121 10.89 12.45 -2.53
C LEU A 121 11.03 11.67 -3.85
N TYR A 122 10.16 10.70 -4.08
CA TYR A 122 10.18 9.82 -5.25
C TYR A 122 9.34 10.33 -6.43
N ASP A 123 8.71 11.50 -6.30
CA ASP A 123 7.77 12.04 -7.28
C ASP A 123 6.66 11.02 -7.65
N ILE A 124 6.05 10.45 -6.61
CA ILE A 124 4.96 9.48 -6.70
C ILE A 124 3.66 10.14 -6.25
N ASP A 125 2.60 9.99 -7.06
CA ASP A 125 1.27 10.48 -6.69
C ASP A 125 0.69 9.64 -5.54
N LEU A 126 0.36 10.30 -4.43
CA LEU A 126 -0.23 9.69 -3.25
C LEU A 126 -1.50 10.45 -2.88
N LYS A 127 -2.63 9.73 -2.92
CA LYS A 127 -3.92 10.21 -2.45
C LYS A 127 -4.23 9.59 -1.11
N ILE A 128 -4.67 10.43 -0.19
CA ILE A 128 -5.19 9.99 1.09
C ILE A 128 -6.70 10.22 1.07
N VAL A 129 -7.50 9.18 1.32
CA VAL A 129 -8.95 9.21 1.10
C VAL A 129 -9.67 8.77 2.37
N ALA A 130 -10.62 9.58 2.82
CA ALA A 130 -11.54 9.20 3.89
C ALA A 130 -12.70 8.38 3.30
N ILE A 131 -12.97 7.21 3.89
CA ILE A 131 -14.15 6.40 3.57
C ILE A 131 -15.25 6.81 4.55
N GLU A 132 -16.28 7.49 4.04
CA GLU A 132 -17.44 7.88 4.85
C GLU A 132 -18.17 6.64 5.39
N ASN A 133 -18.63 6.71 6.64
CA ASN A 133 -19.49 5.68 7.21
C ASN A 133 -20.92 5.91 6.69
N SER A 134 -21.39 5.00 5.83
CA SER A 134 -22.80 4.89 5.40
C SER A 134 -23.69 4.34 6.50
#